data_AF-U2KS76-F1
#
_entry.id   AF-U2KS76-F1
#
_cell.length_a   1.000
_cell.length_b   1.000
_cell.length_c   1.000
_cell.angle_alpha   90.00
_cell.angle_beta   90.00
_cell.angle_gamma   90.00
#
_symmetry.space_group_name_H-M   'P 1'
#
loop_
_entity.id
_entity.type
_entity.pdbx_description
1 polymer ?
#
loop_
_entity_poly.entity_id
_entity_poly.type
_entity_poly.pdbx_seq_one_letter_code
_entity_poly.pdbx_strand_id
1 'polypeptide(L)'
;MSHTAYWITPDDVAVYLFLENTSHQRENEILWDLFENHKAHIPTEYGSTYLQFKQSVMNLLNIYELDAVSYDEAALILMEIEHTSLYSEEESDCFDAYFKLIWLQLRYSGIAYRKVKLRKLLRDFGYKRRSEKLTSRIQQAIDKLELKTYLRGYVPCSIDAISLEDVIVIRLGEGSML
;
A
#
# COMPACT_ATOMS: atom_id res chain seq x y z
N MET A 1 -2.80 4.80 -22.18
CA MET A 1 -2.80 3.72 -21.16
C MET A 1 -2.52 4.39 -19.83
N SER A 2 -3.43 4.19 -18.87
CA SER A 2 -3.73 5.08 -17.74
C SER A 2 -2.54 5.35 -16.82
N HIS A 3 -2.29 6.64 -16.56
CA HIS A 3 -1.29 7.14 -15.61
C HIS A 3 -1.71 6.98 -14.13
N THR A 4 -2.74 6.19 -13.83
CA THR A 4 -3.46 6.23 -12.54
C THR A 4 -3.17 5.06 -11.59
N ALA A 5 -2.47 4.01 -12.03
CA ALA A 5 -2.39 2.73 -11.32
C ALA A 5 -1.55 2.72 -10.01
N TYR A 6 -1.00 3.85 -9.55
CA TYR A 6 -0.11 3.90 -8.37
C TYR A 6 -0.35 5.11 -7.47
N TRP A 7 -1.55 5.67 -7.56
CA TRP A 7 -1.98 6.73 -6.67
C TRP A 7 -2.51 6.17 -5.34
N ILE A 8 -2.24 6.89 -4.25
CA ILE A 8 -2.77 6.65 -2.91
C ILE A 8 -4.22 7.15 -2.87
N THR A 9 -5.15 6.21 -2.84
CA THR A 9 -6.60 6.48 -2.76
C THR A 9 -7.03 6.73 -1.31
N PRO A 10 -8.24 7.24 -1.08
CA PRO A 10 -8.80 7.32 0.26
C PRO A 10 -8.89 5.96 0.97
N ASP A 11 -9.17 4.88 0.24
CA ASP A 11 -9.21 3.50 0.76
C ASP A 11 -7.85 3.04 1.28
N ASP A 12 -6.77 3.25 0.50
CA ASP A 12 -5.40 2.92 0.91
C ASP A 12 -5.04 3.57 2.27
N VAL A 13 -5.48 4.83 2.46
CA VAL A 13 -5.24 5.58 3.70
C VAL A 13 -6.13 5.08 4.83
N ALA A 14 -7.40 4.77 4.57
CA ALA A 14 -8.31 4.25 5.58
C ALA A 14 -7.84 2.90 6.13
N VAL A 15 -7.38 1.98 5.26
CA VAL A 15 -6.78 0.70 5.65
C VAL A 15 -5.55 0.92 6.53
N TYR A 16 -4.67 1.86 6.15
CA TYR A 16 -3.50 2.20 6.96
C TYR A 16 -3.86 2.73 8.36
N LEU A 17 -4.76 3.71 8.45
CA LEU A 17 -5.15 4.32 9.73
C LEU A 17 -5.82 3.29 10.65
N PHE A 18 -6.67 2.42 10.10
CA PHE A 18 -7.31 1.34 10.83
C PHE A 18 -6.28 0.36 11.42
N LEU A 19 -5.32 -0.08 10.60
CA LEU A 19 -4.29 -1.05 11.02
C LEU A 19 -3.33 -0.49 12.08
N GLU A 20 -2.94 0.78 11.95
CA GLU A 20 -2.01 1.40 12.89
C GLU A 20 -2.69 1.87 14.18
N ASN A 21 -4.02 1.87 14.23
CA ASN A 21 -4.83 2.29 15.38
C ASN A 21 -4.37 3.66 15.94
N THR A 22 -4.22 4.62 15.03
CA THR A 22 -3.71 5.95 15.34
C THR A 22 -4.72 6.78 16.14
N SER A 23 -4.24 7.71 16.97
CA SER A 23 -5.15 8.68 17.59
C SER A 23 -5.74 9.64 16.54
N HIS A 24 -6.94 10.17 16.76
CA HIS A 24 -7.54 11.18 15.87
C HIS A 24 -6.66 12.41 15.60
N GLN A 25 -5.85 12.83 16.56
CA GLN A 25 -4.90 13.92 16.32
C GLN A 25 -3.89 13.51 15.24
N ARG A 26 -3.30 12.31 15.40
CA ARG A 26 -2.30 11.77 14.48
C ARG A 26 -2.89 11.49 13.08
N GLU A 27 -4.12 10.99 13.00
CA GLU A 27 -4.84 10.81 11.74
C GLU A 27 -4.92 12.13 10.96
N ASN A 28 -5.30 13.23 11.63
CA ASN A 28 -5.40 14.54 10.99
C ASN A 28 -4.04 15.07 10.52
N GLU A 29 -2.97 14.86 11.28
CA GLU A 29 -1.61 15.21 10.88
C GLU A 29 -1.18 14.48 9.61
N ILE A 30 -1.44 13.16 9.54
CA ILE A 30 -1.12 12.31 8.39
C ILE A 30 -1.93 12.75 7.17
N LEU A 31 -3.24 12.96 7.31
CA LEU A 31 -4.11 13.39 6.22
C LEU A 31 -3.70 14.76 5.66
N TRP A 32 -3.34 15.69 6.54
CA TRP A 32 -2.90 17.02 6.15
C TRP A 32 -1.56 16.95 5.40
N ASP A 33 -0.57 16.24 5.94
CA ASP A 33 0.73 16.06 5.30
C ASP A 33 0.62 15.39 3.94
N LEU A 34 -0.16 14.30 3.84
CA LEU A 34 -0.38 13.60 2.58
C LEU A 34 -1.02 14.51 1.52
N PHE A 35 -1.99 15.34 1.91
CA PHE A 35 -2.69 16.24 1.00
C PHE A 35 -1.84 17.43 0.57
N GLU A 36 -1.03 18.02 1.46
CA GLU A 36 -0.23 19.20 1.17
C GLU A 36 1.12 18.85 0.51
N ASN A 37 1.84 17.89 1.07
CA ASN A 37 3.22 17.58 0.68
C ASN A 37 3.31 16.42 -0.32
N HIS A 38 2.31 15.56 -0.37
CA HIS A 38 2.32 14.36 -1.22
C HIS A 38 1.12 14.28 -2.17
N LYS A 39 0.50 15.44 -2.47
CA LYS A 39 -0.66 15.56 -3.36
C LYS A 39 -0.47 14.90 -4.72
N ALA A 40 0.76 14.91 -5.25
CA ALA A 40 1.09 14.30 -6.54
C ALA A 40 0.85 12.78 -6.56
N HIS A 41 0.78 12.15 -5.39
CA HIS A 41 0.43 10.74 -5.23
C HIS A 41 -1.07 10.51 -5.06
N ILE A 42 -1.93 11.53 -4.92
CA ILE A 42 -3.38 11.36 -4.73
C ILE A 42 -4.08 11.52 -6.09
N PRO A 43 -5.10 10.69 -6.42
CA PRO A 43 -5.88 10.87 -7.63
C PRO A 43 -6.54 12.25 -7.69
N THR A 44 -6.58 12.86 -8.87
CA THR A 44 -7.13 14.21 -9.06
C THR A 44 -8.61 14.33 -8.65
N GLU A 45 -9.37 13.23 -8.73
CA GLU A 45 -10.78 13.16 -8.33
C GLU A 45 -11.00 13.28 -6.81
N TYR A 46 -9.99 12.93 -6.01
CA TYR A 46 -9.99 13.11 -4.55
C TYR A 46 -9.14 14.31 -4.11
N GLY A 47 -8.28 14.83 -4.98
CA GLY A 47 -7.35 15.93 -4.69
C GLY A 47 -7.91 17.35 -4.85
N SER A 48 -9.21 17.53 -5.10
CA SER A 48 -9.82 18.85 -5.34
C SER A 48 -9.81 19.74 -4.10
N THR A 49 -10.13 19.20 -2.92
CA THR A 49 -10.05 19.92 -1.64
C THR A 49 -9.66 18.98 -0.50
N TYR A 50 -8.98 19.52 0.52
CA TYR A 50 -8.61 18.75 1.72
C TYR A 50 -9.84 18.18 2.43
N LEU A 51 -10.93 18.95 2.50
CA LEU A 51 -12.15 18.53 3.18
C LEU A 51 -12.79 17.31 2.50
N GLN A 52 -12.86 17.30 1.16
CA GLN A 52 -13.39 16.16 0.41
C GLN A 52 -12.51 14.93 0.60
N PHE A 53 -11.19 15.08 0.46
CA PHE A 53 -10.24 13.98 0.68
C PHE A 53 -10.40 13.37 2.08
N LYS A 54 -10.37 14.21 3.12
CA LYS A 54 -10.56 13.79 4.51
C LYS A 54 -11.90 13.09 4.72
N GLN A 55 -12.99 13.64 4.18
CA GLN A 55 -14.32 13.01 4.30
C GLN A 55 -14.37 11.62 3.66
N SER A 56 -13.78 11.46 2.48
CA SER A 56 -13.67 10.15 1.82
C SER A 56 -12.96 9.13 2.70
N VAL A 57 -11.79 9.49 3.27
CA VAL A 57 -11.04 8.59 4.15
C VAL A 57 -11.83 8.24 5.41
N MET A 58 -12.37 9.24 6.11
CA MET A 58 -13.06 9.00 7.39
C MET A 58 -14.34 8.17 7.21
N ASN A 59 -15.05 8.33 6.09
CA ASN A 59 -16.23 7.51 5.81
C ASN A 59 -15.87 6.03 5.67
N LEU A 60 -14.74 5.72 5.01
CA LEU A 60 -14.24 4.36 4.85
C LEU A 60 -13.71 3.79 6.18
N LEU A 61 -12.94 4.59 6.93
CA LEU A 61 -12.44 4.20 8.25
C LEU A 61 -13.57 3.82 9.20
N ASN A 62 -14.64 4.63 9.23
CA ASN A 62 -15.83 4.33 10.03
C ASN A 62 -16.47 2.98 9.65
N ILE A 63 -16.44 2.58 8.37
CA ILE A 63 -16.97 1.27 7.94
C ILE A 63 -16.15 0.14 8.57
N TYR A 64 -14.82 0.24 8.54
CA TYR A 64 -13.94 -0.76 9.15
C TYR A 64 -14.07 -0.82 10.68
N GLU A 65 -14.19 0.33 11.35
CA GLU A 65 -14.37 0.38 12.82
C GLU A 65 -15.71 -0.19 13.30
N LEU A 66 -16.75 -0.09 12.47
CA LEU A 66 -18.07 -0.65 12.77
C LEU A 66 -18.15 -2.16 12.52
N ASP A 67 -17.21 -2.73 11.77
CA ASP A 67 -17.12 -4.16 11.54
C ASP A 67 -16.51 -4.85 12.78
N ALA A 68 -17.23 -5.81 13.36
CA ALA A 68 -16.82 -6.49 14.60
C ALA A 68 -15.72 -7.55 14.37
N VAL A 69 -15.18 -7.64 13.15
CA VAL A 69 -14.22 -8.65 12.73
C VAL A 69 -12.79 -8.14 12.87
N SER A 70 -11.91 -8.95 13.47
CA SER A 70 -10.47 -8.70 13.47
C SER A 70 -9.88 -9.13 12.13
N TYR A 71 -9.49 -8.18 11.30
CA TYR A 71 -8.82 -8.45 10.04
C TYR A 71 -7.29 -8.42 10.17
N ASP A 72 -6.60 -9.27 9.44
CA ASP A 72 -5.17 -9.09 9.18
C ASP A 72 -4.95 -8.24 7.91
N GLU A 73 -3.70 -7.82 7.69
CA GLU A 73 -3.30 -6.94 6.57
C GLU A 73 -3.80 -7.44 5.21
N ALA A 74 -3.65 -8.74 4.93
CA ALA A 74 -4.06 -9.31 3.65
C ALA A 74 -5.59 -9.39 3.54
N ALA A 75 -6.29 -9.69 4.64
CA ALA A 75 -7.74 -9.75 4.66
C ALA A 75 -8.38 -8.38 4.37
N LEU A 76 -7.85 -7.28 4.94
CA LEU A 76 -8.35 -5.92 4.65
C LEU A 76 -8.13 -5.54 3.19
N ILE A 77 -6.94 -5.77 2.66
CA ILE A 77 -6.62 -5.48 1.25
C ILE A 77 -7.53 -6.26 0.31
N LEU A 78 -7.78 -7.55 0.60
CA LEU A 78 -8.68 -8.36 -0.22
C LEU A 78 -10.13 -7.86 -0.15
N MET A 79 -10.60 -7.46 1.04
CA MET A 79 -11.93 -6.86 1.22
C MET A 79 -12.08 -5.55 0.45
N GLU A 80 -11.09 -4.65 0.52
CA GLU A 80 -11.03 -3.41 -0.28
C GLU A 80 -11.21 -3.69 -1.78
N ILE A 81 -10.51 -4.70 -2.29
CA ILE A 81 -10.57 -5.08 -3.71
C ILE A 81 -11.92 -5.68 -4.05
N GLU A 82 -12.53 -6.49 -3.18
CA GLU A 82 -13.89 -7.00 -3.39
C GLU A 82 -14.90 -5.84 -3.48
N HIS A 83 -14.78 -4.82 -2.63
CA HIS A 83 -15.60 -3.60 -2.70
C HIS A 83 -15.35 -2.79 -3.99
N THR A 84 -14.10 -2.73 -4.46
CA THR A 84 -13.71 -1.96 -5.66
C THR A 84 -14.00 -2.70 -6.96
N SER A 85 -13.86 -4.03 -6.99
CA SER A 85 -14.00 -4.91 -8.16
C SER A 85 -15.45 -5.11 -8.62
N LEU A 86 -16.44 -4.69 -7.84
CA LEU A 86 -17.82 -4.48 -8.33
C LEU A 86 -17.89 -3.49 -9.52
N TYR A 87 -16.79 -2.79 -9.82
CA TYR A 87 -16.66 -1.81 -10.91
C TYR A 87 -15.52 -2.04 -11.91
N SER A 88 -14.70 -3.11 -11.84
CA SER A 88 -13.70 -3.43 -12.89
C SER A 88 -13.19 -4.89 -12.93
N GLU A 89 -12.91 -5.40 -14.14
CA GLU A 89 -12.51 -6.80 -14.44
C GLU A 89 -10.98 -7.06 -14.43
N GLU A 90 -10.16 -6.26 -13.75
CA GLU A 90 -8.70 -6.47 -13.79
C GLU A 90 -8.18 -7.36 -12.65
N GLU A 91 -7.70 -8.56 -13.01
CA GLU A 91 -6.88 -9.40 -12.14
C GLU A 91 -5.61 -8.65 -11.70
N SER A 92 -5.51 -8.37 -10.39
CA SER A 92 -4.31 -8.04 -9.60
C SER A 92 -4.14 -6.56 -9.19
N ASP A 93 -4.99 -6.12 -8.25
CA ASP A 93 -4.91 -4.84 -7.51
C ASP A 93 -4.28 -5.01 -6.09
N CYS A 94 -4.23 -6.25 -5.57
CA CYS A 94 -3.79 -6.51 -4.18
C CYS A 94 -2.34 -6.20 -3.86
N PHE A 95 -1.42 -6.46 -4.79
CA PHE A 95 -0.02 -6.11 -4.56
C PHE A 95 0.18 -4.61 -4.63
N ASP A 96 -0.57 -3.91 -5.47
CA ASP A 96 -0.51 -2.45 -5.55
C ASP A 96 -0.97 -1.86 -4.21
N ALA A 97 -2.14 -2.25 -3.70
CA ALA A 97 -2.62 -1.89 -2.36
C ALA A 97 -1.62 -2.26 -1.25
N TYR A 98 -1.04 -3.46 -1.29
CA TYR A 98 -0.03 -3.89 -0.31
C TYR A 98 1.21 -2.98 -0.28
N PHE A 99 1.76 -2.64 -1.44
CA PHE A 99 2.95 -1.79 -1.49
C PHE A 99 2.62 -0.33 -1.16
N LYS A 100 1.41 0.15 -1.45
CA LYS A 100 0.95 1.47 -0.99
C LYS A 100 0.80 1.52 0.54
N LEU A 101 0.28 0.46 1.16
CA LEU A 101 0.26 0.34 2.61
C LEU A 101 1.67 0.37 3.20
N ILE A 102 2.62 -0.36 2.61
CA ILE A 102 4.03 -0.28 3.03
C ILE A 102 4.57 1.14 2.90
N TRP A 103 4.28 1.82 1.80
CA TRP A 103 4.71 3.20 1.59
C TRP A 103 4.18 4.13 2.69
N LEU A 104 2.91 3.99 3.08
CA LEU A 104 2.31 4.75 4.20
C LEU A 104 2.99 4.40 5.53
N GLN A 105 3.20 3.11 5.83
CA GLN A 105 3.88 2.68 7.06
C GLN A 105 5.30 3.22 7.18
N LEU A 106 6.08 3.18 6.10
CA LEU A 106 7.45 3.69 6.08
C LEU A 106 7.52 5.20 6.29
N ARG A 107 6.47 5.94 5.94
CA ARG A 107 6.39 7.40 6.17
C ARG A 107 5.89 7.77 7.55
N TYR A 108 4.83 7.12 8.00
CA TYR A 108 4.00 7.68 9.07
C TYR A 108 4.09 6.89 10.39
N SER A 109 4.49 5.61 10.34
CA SER A 109 4.61 4.73 11.51
C SER A 109 5.99 4.78 12.19
N GLY A 110 6.95 5.53 11.65
CA GLY A 110 8.30 5.65 12.20
C GLY A 110 9.19 4.41 11.99
N ILE A 111 8.76 3.47 11.15
CA ILE A 111 9.57 2.29 10.78
C ILE A 111 10.52 2.62 9.62
N ALA A 112 11.78 2.24 9.72
CA ALA A 112 12.79 2.51 8.68
C ALA A 112 12.79 1.50 7.52
N TYR A 113 12.14 0.35 7.71
CA TYR A 113 12.03 -0.72 6.73
C TYR A 113 10.90 -1.70 7.07
N ARG A 114 10.37 -2.40 6.06
CA ARG A 114 9.47 -3.56 6.21
C ARG A 114 10.20 -4.83 5.80
N LYS A 115 10.03 -5.92 6.54
CA LYS A 115 10.58 -7.25 6.20
C LYS A 115 9.46 -8.20 5.84
N VAL A 116 9.57 -8.85 4.68
CA VAL A 116 8.59 -9.84 4.25
C VAL A 116 9.27 -11.02 3.55
N LYS A 117 8.82 -12.24 3.85
CA LYS A 117 9.24 -13.44 3.13
C LYS A 117 8.42 -13.57 1.86
N LEU A 118 9.05 -13.68 0.69
CA LEU A 118 8.34 -13.64 -0.60
C LEU A 118 7.27 -14.74 -0.70
N ARG A 119 7.56 -15.97 -0.27
CA ARG A 119 6.54 -17.05 -0.21
C ARG A 119 5.34 -16.67 0.66
N LYS A 120 5.58 -16.03 1.81
CA LYS A 120 4.49 -15.62 2.69
C LYS A 120 3.63 -14.58 1.99
N LEU A 121 4.25 -13.53 1.44
CA LEU A 121 3.57 -12.49 0.68
C LEU A 121 2.65 -13.06 -0.41
N LEU A 122 3.18 -13.94 -1.27
CA LEU A 122 2.38 -14.53 -2.35
C LEU A 122 1.22 -15.38 -1.81
N ARG A 123 1.47 -16.18 -0.78
CA ARG A 123 0.46 -17.07 -0.18
C ARG A 123 -0.66 -16.30 0.50
N ASP A 124 -0.34 -15.21 1.19
CA ASP A 124 -1.31 -14.40 1.92
C ASP A 124 -2.35 -13.78 0.95
N PHE A 125 -1.96 -13.55 -0.32
CA PHE A 125 -2.86 -13.13 -1.41
C PHE A 125 -3.35 -14.29 -2.32
N GLY A 126 -3.24 -15.54 -1.88
CA GLY A 126 -3.78 -16.70 -2.59
C GLY A 126 -2.94 -17.23 -3.77
N TYR A 127 -1.76 -16.66 -4.04
CA TYR A 127 -0.90 -17.11 -5.13
C TYR A 127 -0.10 -18.35 -4.75
N LYS A 128 -0.33 -19.45 -5.48
CA LYS A 128 0.36 -20.73 -5.28
C LYS A 128 1.68 -20.85 -6.06
N ARG A 129 1.85 -20.06 -7.12
CA ARG A 129 3.01 -20.13 -8.04
C ARG A 129 3.50 -18.74 -8.42
N ARG A 130 4.81 -18.62 -8.63
CA ARG A 130 5.44 -17.45 -9.22
C ARG A 130 5.33 -17.53 -10.74
N SER A 131 4.76 -16.50 -11.37
CA SER A 131 4.80 -16.31 -12.82
C SER A 131 5.57 -15.03 -13.16
N GLU A 132 6.14 -14.96 -14.36
CA GLU A 132 6.86 -13.76 -14.82
C GLU A 132 5.96 -12.51 -14.85
N LYS A 133 4.69 -12.68 -15.25
CA LYS A 133 3.68 -11.61 -15.23
C LYS A 133 3.49 -11.07 -13.80
N LEU A 134 3.38 -11.95 -12.82
CA LEU A 134 3.20 -11.58 -11.42
C LEU A 134 4.41 -10.85 -10.86
N THR A 135 5.62 -11.38 -11.08
CA THR A 135 6.85 -10.74 -10.60
C THR A 135 7.08 -9.39 -11.27
N SER A 136 6.77 -9.26 -12.57
CA SER A 136 6.89 -7.98 -13.27
C SER A 136 5.93 -6.93 -12.69
N ARG A 137 4.68 -7.29 -12.38
CA ARG A 137 3.72 -6.37 -11.75
C ARG A 137 4.17 -5.92 -10.37
N ILE A 138 4.58 -6.87 -9.53
CA ILE A 138 5.13 -6.57 -8.20
C ILE A 138 6.32 -5.61 -8.31
N GLN A 139 7.23 -5.85 -9.26
CA GLN A 139 8.38 -4.96 -9.48
C GLN A 139 7.95 -3.57 -9.95
N GLN A 140 6.96 -3.47 -10.85
CA GLN A 140 6.42 -2.19 -11.30
C GLN A 140 5.80 -1.39 -10.15
N ALA A 141 5.11 -2.05 -9.21
CA ALA A 141 4.56 -1.40 -8.01
C ALA A 141 5.65 -0.82 -7.11
N ILE A 142 6.68 -1.62 -6.83
CA ILE A 142 7.85 -1.19 -6.07
C ILE A 142 8.51 0.02 -6.73
N ASP A 143 8.76 -0.04 -8.04
CA ASP A 143 9.47 1.01 -8.76
C ASP A 143 8.69 2.33 -8.80
N LYS A 144 7.37 2.27 -9.02
CA LYS A 144 6.52 3.48 -9.13
C LYS A 144 6.22 4.13 -7.79
N LEU A 145 6.21 3.37 -6.70
CA LEU A 145 6.14 3.90 -5.34
C LEU A 145 7.51 4.34 -4.82
N GLU A 146 8.55 4.29 -5.67
CA GLU A 146 9.93 4.62 -5.33
C GLU A 146 10.49 3.79 -4.16
N LEU A 147 9.93 2.60 -3.97
CA LEU A 147 10.39 1.66 -2.96
C LEU A 147 11.67 0.96 -3.44
N LYS A 148 12.53 0.60 -2.49
CA LYS A 148 13.77 -0.14 -2.73
C LYS A 148 13.76 -1.46 -1.98
N THR A 149 14.15 -2.52 -2.68
CA THR A 149 14.17 -3.88 -2.18
C THR A 149 15.60 -4.40 -2.02
N TYR A 150 15.85 -5.05 -0.89
CA TYR A 150 17.15 -5.61 -0.54
C TYR A 150 17.00 -7.02 0.04
N LEU A 151 17.99 -7.86 -0.19
CA LEU A 151 18.22 -9.07 0.58
C LEU A 151 18.98 -8.76 1.89
N ARG A 152 19.18 -9.81 2.69
CA ARG A 152 20.00 -9.74 3.91
C ARG A 152 21.39 -9.16 3.58
N GLY A 153 21.86 -8.24 4.42
CA GLY A 153 23.14 -7.55 4.20
C GLY A 153 23.03 -6.32 3.28
N TYR A 154 21.83 -5.81 3.02
CA TYR A 154 21.58 -4.64 2.18
C TYR A 154 22.03 -4.83 0.71
N VAL A 155 21.97 -6.05 0.22
CA VAL A 155 22.24 -6.35 -1.19
C VAL A 155 21.00 -5.98 -2.01
N PRO A 156 21.06 -5.00 -2.93
CA PRO A 156 19.91 -4.65 -3.76
C PRO A 156 19.40 -5.88 -4.52
N CYS A 157 18.09 -6.03 -4.63
CA CYS A 157 17.50 -7.17 -5.32
C CYS A 157 16.26 -6.80 -6.12
N SER A 158 16.04 -7.55 -7.19
CA SER A 158 14.81 -7.51 -8.00
C SER A 158 13.98 -8.76 -7.70
N ILE A 159 12.65 -8.60 -7.69
CA ILE A 159 11.71 -9.65 -7.25
C ILE A 159 11.69 -10.86 -8.20
N ASP A 160 11.99 -10.64 -9.48
CA ASP A 160 12.12 -11.69 -10.50
C ASP A 160 13.34 -12.62 -10.27
N ALA A 161 14.41 -12.09 -9.68
CA ALA A 161 15.70 -12.77 -9.55
C ALA A 161 15.88 -13.56 -8.24
N ILE A 162 15.08 -13.28 -7.20
CA ILE A 162 15.26 -13.87 -5.86
C ILE A 162 14.48 -15.17 -5.66
N SER A 163 14.80 -15.95 -4.63
CA SER A 163 14.09 -17.17 -4.25
C SER A 163 12.79 -16.86 -3.50
N LEU A 164 11.80 -17.75 -3.59
CA LEU A 164 10.58 -17.67 -2.76
C LEU A 164 10.87 -17.77 -1.25
N GLU A 165 12.00 -18.37 -0.88
CA GLU A 165 12.41 -18.50 0.52
C GLU A 165 13.09 -17.24 1.07
N ASP A 166 13.41 -16.27 0.20
CA ASP A 166 14.14 -15.08 0.61
C ASP A 166 13.25 -14.12 1.40
N VAL A 167 13.90 -13.45 2.36
CA VAL A 167 13.32 -12.33 3.09
C VAL A 167 13.77 -11.05 2.40
N ILE A 168 12.79 -10.30 1.90
CA ILE A 168 12.98 -8.99 1.29
C ILE A 168 12.88 -7.94 2.38
N VAL A 169 13.79 -6.98 2.35
CA VAL A 169 13.76 -5.74 3.13
C VAL A 169 13.33 -4.63 2.18
N ILE A 170 12.24 -3.93 2.51
CA ILE A 170 11.65 -2.86 1.70
C ILE A 170 11.86 -1.53 2.43
N ARG A 171 12.28 -0.49 1.70
CA ARG A 171 12.55 0.86 2.22
C ARG A 171 12.07 1.92 1.24
N LEU A 172 11.86 3.15 1.72
CA LEU A 172 11.68 4.32 0.86
C LEU A 172 12.99 4.64 0.13
N GLY A 173 12.90 5.11 -1.10
CA GLY A 173 14.04 5.65 -1.84
C GLY A 173 14.60 6.91 -1.17
N GLU A 174 15.90 7.15 -1.34
CA GLU A 174 16.60 8.30 -0.74
C GLU A 174 16.09 9.67 -1.20
N GLY A 175 15.32 9.74 -2.30
CA GLY A 175 14.66 10.95 -2.79
C GLY A 175 13.25 11.19 -2.23
N SER A 176 12.68 10.22 -1.51
CA SER A 176 11.28 10.24 -1.11
C SER A 176 11.07 10.81 0.30
N MET A 177 12.14 11.21 0.99
CA MET A 177 12.12 11.76 2.37
C MET A 177 12.20 13.30 2.45
N LEU A 178 11.99 14.00 1.33
CA LEU A 178 11.97 15.47 1.25
C LEU A 178 10.55 16.00 1.09
#